data_AF-A0A3C0N8N2-F1
#
_entry.id   AF-A0A3C0N8N2-F1
#
_cell.length_a   1.000
_cell.length_b   1.000
_cell.length_c   1.000
_cell.angle_alpha   90.00
_cell.angle_beta   90.00
_cell.angle_gamma   90.00
#
_symmetry.space_group_name_H-M   'P 1'
#
loop_
_entity.id
_entity.type
_entity.pdbx_description
1 polymer ?
#
loop_
_entity_poly.entity_id
_entity_poly.type
_entity_poly.pdbx_seq_one_letter_code
_entity_poly.pdbx_strand_id
1 'polypeptide(L)'
;PLTEIIEIEGKKWRWYDTSQIQGIKSIDMLIIDGPSQHEREEMIRYPALSILFESLSDDAIILLDDADRKDEQQIVNLWLKQ
;
A
#
# COMPACT_ATOMS: atom_id res chain seq x y z
N PRO A 1 13.14 5.59 -4.93
CA PRO A 1 12.53 6.02 -6.21
C PRO A 1 11.48 4.98 -6.61
N LEU A 2 10.39 5.37 -7.30
CA LEU A 2 9.41 4.40 -7.78
C LEU A 2 10.00 3.66 -8.98
N THR A 3 10.24 2.37 -8.84
CA THR A 3 11.11 1.59 -9.72
C THR A 3 10.40 0.43 -10.39
N GLU A 4 9.31 -0.07 -9.81
CA GLU A 4 8.63 -1.27 -10.31
C GLU A 4 7.28 -0.95 -10.91
N ILE A 5 6.90 -1.72 -11.93
CA ILE A 5 5.51 -1.80 -12.39
C ILE A 5 4.94 -3.10 -11.84
N ILE A 6 4.08 -2.97 -10.84
CA ILE A 6 3.35 -4.10 -10.25
C ILE A 6 1.93 -4.14 -10.82
N GLU A 7 1.40 -5.34 -11.00
CA GLU A 7 0.05 -5.55 -11.51
C GLU A 7 -0.82 -6.15 -10.40
N ILE A 8 -1.89 -5.44 -10.05
CA ILE A 8 -2.86 -5.85 -9.04
C ILE A 8 -4.23 -5.77 -9.71
N GLU A 9 -4.94 -6.90 -9.76
CA GLU A 9 -6.29 -7.01 -10.35
C GLU A 9 -6.37 -6.45 -11.79
N GLY A 10 -5.31 -6.62 -12.58
CA GLY A 10 -5.23 -6.13 -13.97
C GLY A 10 -4.92 -4.63 -14.10
N LYS A 11 -4.74 -3.90 -12.99
CA LYS A 11 -4.25 -2.51 -12.99
C LYS A 11 -2.76 -2.46 -12.68
N LYS A 12 -2.04 -1.64 -13.43
CA LYS A 12 -0.59 -1.42 -13.26
C LYS A 12 -0.32 -0.22 -12.37
N TRP A 13 0.62 -0.38 -11.45
CA TRP A 13 1.03 0.64 -10.50
C TRP A 13 2.54 0.84 -10.57
N ARG A 14 2.99 2.09 -10.59
CA ARG A 14 4.41 2.39 -10.41
C ARG A 14 4.70 2.49 -8.91
N TRP A 15 5.48 1.56 -8.38
CA TRP A 15 5.64 1.39 -6.93
C TRP A 15 7.11 1.18 -6.52
N TYR A 16 7.34 0.99 -5.22
CA TYR A 16 8.64 0.67 -4.65
C TYR A 16 9.06 -0.77 -4.97
N ASP A 17 10.37 -0.96 -5.19
CA ASP A 17 11.01 -2.28 -5.12
C ASP A 17 11.00 -2.80 -3.68
N THR A 18 10.43 -3.99 -3.48
CA THR A 18 10.29 -4.62 -2.16
C THR A 18 11.33 -5.71 -1.90
N SER A 19 12.30 -5.92 -2.78
CA SER A 19 13.35 -6.95 -2.65
C SER A 19 14.08 -6.91 -1.29
N GLN A 20 14.29 -5.70 -0.75
CA GLN A 20 15.03 -5.50 0.51
C GLN A 20 14.21 -5.83 1.76
N ILE A 21 12.89 -5.94 1.64
CA ILE A 21 11.99 -6.27 2.75
C ILE A 21 11.39 -7.68 2.61
N GLN A 22 11.81 -8.43 1.58
CA GLN A 22 11.41 -9.83 1.43
C GLN A 22 11.88 -10.64 2.64
N GLY A 23 10.94 -11.33 3.28
CA GLY A 23 11.20 -12.17 4.45
C GLY A 23 10.89 -11.51 5.80
N ILE A 24 10.56 -10.22 5.83
CA ILE A 24 9.95 -9.61 7.01
C ILE A 24 8.54 -10.22 7.19
N LYS A 25 8.26 -10.68 8.40
CA LYS A 25 7.01 -11.33 8.81
C LYS A 25 6.60 -10.85 10.19
N SER A 26 5.35 -11.11 10.56
CA SER A 26 4.79 -10.73 11.86
C SER A 26 4.93 -9.23 12.12
N ILE A 27 4.59 -8.42 11.10
CA ILE A 27 4.57 -6.97 11.23
C ILE A 27 3.37 -6.58 12.09
N ASP A 28 3.61 -6.15 13.32
CA ASP A 28 2.56 -5.67 14.24
C ASP A 28 2.10 -4.25 13.93
N MET A 29 2.91 -3.47 13.20
CA MET A 29 2.57 -2.11 12.80
C MET A 29 3.10 -1.79 11.41
N LEU A 30 2.20 -1.37 10.51
CA LEU A 30 2.53 -0.90 9.16
C LEU A 30 2.12 0.56 9.02
N ILE A 31 3.10 1.45 8.73
CA ILE A 31 2.86 2.87 8.46
C ILE A 31 3.03 3.11 6.96
N ILE A 32 2.01 3.71 6.34
CA ILE A 32 1.94 3.96 4.91
C ILE A 32 1.84 5.47 4.69
N ASP A 33 2.99 6.09 4.44
CA ASP A 33 3.11 7.55 4.21
C ASP A 33 3.51 7.86 2.75
N GLY A 34 4.17 6.91 2.09
CA GLY A 34 4.66 7.09 0.73
C GLY A 34 3.92 6.27 -0.31
N PRO A 35 4.12 6.58 -1.60
CA PRO A 35 4.80 7.76 -2.13
C PRO A 35 3.87 8.97 -2.12
N SER A 36 4.49 10.14 -2.30
CA SER A 36 3.76 11.37 -2.52
C SER A 36 2.81 11.23 -3.70
N GLN A 37 1.55 11.57 -3.48
CA GLN A 37 0.54 11.59 -4.53
C GLN A 37 0.77 12.79 -5.46
N HIS A 38 0.78 12.53 -6.76
CA HIS A 38 0.76 13.57 -7.80
C HIS A 38 -0.59 13.53 -8.53
N GLU A 39 -1.02 14.64 -9.15
CA GLU A 39 -2.36 14.78 -9.78
C GLU A 39 -2.73 13.67 -10.79
N ARG A 40 -1.75 12.96 -11.35
CA ARG A 40 -1.95 11.90 -12.34
C ARG A 40 -1.89 10.48 -11.75
N GLU A 41 -1.55 10.34 -10.48
CA GLU A 41 -1.27 9.06 -9.83
C GLU A 41 -2.32 8.80 -8.75
N GLU A 42 -3.52 8.44 -9.20
CA GLU A 42 -4.66 8.15 -8.34
C GLU A 42 -4.43 6.90 -7.49
N MET A 43 -4.86 6.97 -6.23
CA MET A 43 -4.78 5.88 -5.26
C MET A 43 -3.39 5.28 -5.14
N ILE A 44 -2.33 6.07 -5.32
CA ILE A 44 -0.97 5.52 -5.48
C ILE A 44 -0.61 4.58 -4.34
N ARG A 45 -1.07 4.83 -3.10
CA ARG A 45 -0.81 4.02 -1.90
C ARG A 45 -1.56 2.68 -1.82
N TYR A 46 -2.51 2.41 -2.71
CA TYR A 46 -3.28 1.16 -2.77
C TYR A 46 -2.44 -0.13 -2.71
N PRO A 47 -1.29 -0.23 -3.41
CA PRO A 47 -0.53 -1.47 -3.45
C PRO A 47 0.05 -1.91 -2.11
N ALA A 48 0.19 -1.00 -1.14
CA ALA A 48 0.87 -1.27 0.12
C ALA A 48 0.26 -2.49 0.84
N LEU A 49 -1.06 -2.53 1.02
CA LEU A 49 -1.69 -3.68 1.68
C LEU A 49 -1.65 -4.91 0.79
N SER A 50 -1.99 -4.81 -0.50
CA SER A 50 -1.99 -5.96 -1.40
C SER A 50 -0.63 -6.68 -1.51
N ILE A 51 0.48 -5.96 -1.30
CA ILE A 51 1.83 -6.55 -1.28
C ILE A 51 2.21 -7.08 0.09
N LEU A 52 1.86 -6.37 1.17
CA LEU A 52 2.39 -6.63 2.52
C LEU A 52 1.43 -7.39 3.44
N PHE A 53 0.19 -7.65 3.00
CA PHE A 53 -0.84 -8.30 3.82
C PHE A 53 -0.36 -9.61 4.45
N GLU A 54 0.27 -10.48 3.65
CA GLU A 54 0.79 -11.78 4.10
C GLU A 54 1.97 -11.69 5.09
N SER A 55 2.57 -10.50 5.22
CA SER A 55 3.64 -10.22 6.19
C SER A 55 3.12 -9.68 7.52
N LEU A 56 1.84 -9.31 7.62
CA LEU A 56 1.23 -8.78 8.83
C LEU A 56 1.01 -9.88 9.88
N SER A 57 1.03 -9.49 11.16
CA SER A 57 0.46 -10.34 12.22
C SER A 57 -1.07 -10.22 12.26
N ASP A 58 -1.74 -11.17 12.93
CA ASP A 58 -3.21 -11.21 13.00
C ASP A 58 -3.82 -9.94 13.63
N ASP A 59 -3.10 -9.32 14.57
CA ASP A 59 -3.53 -8.12 15.29
C ASP A 59 -2.82 -6.85 14.82
N ALA A 60 -2.26 -6.86 13.60
CA ALA A 60 -1.47 -5.75 13.08
C ALA A 60 -2.29 -4.45 12.95
N ILE A 61 -1.65 -3.33 13.28
CA ILE A 61 -2.21 -1.99 13.10
C ILE A 61 -1.65 -1.37 11.82
N ILE A 62 -2.54 -0.95 10.93
CA ILE A 62 -2.18 -0.21 9.72
C ILE A 62 -2.52 1.27 9.93
N LEU A 63 -1.53 2.14 9.75
CA LEU A 63 -1.69 3.59 9.77
C LEU A 63 -1.43 4.16 8.37
N LEU A 64 -2.43 4.79 7.77
CA LEU A 64 -2.33 5.46 6.47
C LEU A 64 -2.29 6.97 6.67
N ASP A 65 -1.25 7.62 6.15
CA ASP A 65 -1.16 9.09 6.15
C ASP A 65 -2.13 9.71 5.13
N ASP A 66 -2.38 11.02 5.22
CA ASP A 66 -3.24 11.78 4.29
C ASP A 66 -4.71 11.30 4.21
N ALA A 67 -5.24 10.66 5.26
CA ALA A 67 -6.55 9.99 5.25
C ALA A 67 -7.76 10.89 4.89
N ASP A 68 -7.64 12.22 4.92
CA ASP A 68 -8.69 13.15 4.47
C ASP A 68 -8.82 13.20 2.93
N ARG A 69 -7.84 12.68 2.18
CA ARG A 69 -7.90 12.65 0.70
C ARG A 69 -8.90 11.61 0.22
N LYS A 70 -9.63 11.95 -0.86
CA LYS A 70 -10.65 11.06 -1.46
C LYS A 70 -10.07 9.71 -1.89
N ASP A 71 -8.90 9.73 -2.52
CA ASP A 71 -8.22 8.52 -2.96
C ASP A 71 -7.87 7.61 -1.77
N GLU A 72 -7.47 8.20 -0.64
CA GLU A 72 -7.02 7.47 0.54
C GLU A 72 -8.22 6.84 1.25
N GLN A 73 -9.33 7.56 1.31
CA GLN A 73 -10.62 7.01 1.74
C GLN A 73 -11.09 5.88 0.80
N GLN A 74 -10.90 6.02 -0.51
CA GLN A 74 -11.25 4.97 -1.47
C GLN A 74 -10.36 3.73 -1.30
N ILE A 75 -9.06 3.91 -1.09
CA ILE A 75 -8.10 2.84 -0.81
C ILE A 75 -8.56 2.03 0.41
N VAL A 76 -8.85 2.69 1.53
CA VAL A 76 -9.32 2.02 2.76
C VAL A 76 -10.60 1.24 2.49
N ASN A 77 -11.55 1.82 1.75
CA ASN A 77 -12.80 1.12 1.40
C ASN A 77 -12.58 -0.12 0.52
N LEU A 78 -11.54 -0.14 -0.31
CA LEU A 78 -11.18 -1.31 -1.11
C LEU A 78 -10.48 -2.36 -0.25
N TRP A 79 -9.53 -1.95 0.59
CA TRP A 79 -8.84 -2.84 1.52
C TRP A 79 -9.78 -3.56 2.48
N LEU A 80 -10.80 -2.86 3.00
CA LEU A 80 -11.81 -3.47 3.89
C LEU A 80 -12.72 -4.50 3.22
N LYS A 81 -12.65 -4.65 1.89
CA LYS A 81 -13.44 -5.62 1.11
C LYS A 81 -12.62 -6.82 0.64
N GLN A 82 -11.31 -6.83 0.86
CA GLN A 82 -10.42 -7.93 0.52
C GLN A 82 -10.58 -9.10 1.50
#